data_AF-A0A957X753-F1
#
_entry.id   AF-A0A957X753-F1
#
_cell.length_a   1.000
_cell.length_b   1.000
_cell.length_c   1.000
_cell.angle_alpha   90.00
_cell.angle_beta   90.00
_cell.angle_gamma   90.00
#
_symmetry.space_group_name_H-M   'P 1'
#
loop_
_entity.id
_entity.type
_entity.pdbx_description
1 polymer ?
#
loop_
_entity_poly.entity_id
_entity_poly.type
_entity_poly.pdbx_seq_one_letter_code
_entity_poly.pdbx_strand_id
1 'polypeptide(L)'
;MFLTILYGFVLNPTTLYAAPPTPTDNTPTELLSTEAAIQQLQTDSTSTITISRHPSLGTVRLIQFQQTDEPGDATTQAAQEVSSAALASTAERFFADYGAIFGLDPTVTDLMLDAEQADSHGYRRLAYQEQYQGVPIFGAKLYSHFNQQGQLTAINGVSGAAPQLTAAKLNTTPTLSAEAALAVATAHVAMQLQQDGFATAATSTTLQGTTATLVIYDTGLVKGTSGWLHLVYRIEVADPQHHVREFVFVDAHSGIVVEQFTGVHPLEREVSEGSLGNVIWDEGQGHPDPIPSGWSGGNAARVAAWNDEITGAKEAYNSFGSITNGGRLSYDGAEAVMRTVNNDPNIKCPNAVWDGTSANYCNGVTADDIVVHEWGHAYTEYTNGLVYIWQPGALNESFSDIWGETADLINNGRGTDVHTLRTTGACSTYSGFAGGDNSTRWLAGEEIGR
;
A
#
# COMPACT_ATOMS: atom_id res chain seq x y z
N MET A 1 -6.46 70.38 32.83
CA MET A 1 -5.31 69.54 32.42
C MET A 1 -5.83 68.11 32.37
N PHE A 2 -6.19 67.62 31.19
CA PHE A 2 -5.95 66.26 30.70
C PHE A 2 -6.64 66.10 29.35
N LEU A 3 -5.82 65.73 28.39
CA LEU A 3 -6.07 65.47 26.98
C LEU A 3 -6.82 64.12 26.86
N THR A 4 -7.84 64.02 26.02
CA THR A 4 -8.39 62.71 25.61
C THR A 4 -8.47 62.69 24.10
N ILE A 5 -7.63 61.84 23.52
CA ILE A 5 -7.42 61.63 22.09
C ILE A 5 -8.53 60.73 21.59
N LEU A 6 -9.23 61.19 20.54
CA LEU A 6 -10.05 60.38 19.65
C LEU A 6 -9.12 59.52 18.77
N TYR A 7 -9.33 58.20 18.74
CA TYR A 7 -9.05 57.40 17.55
C TYR A 7 -10.18 56.39 17.36
N GLY A 8 -10.87 56.52 16.23
CA GLY A 8 -11.88 55.58 15.79
C GLY A 8 -11.24 54.29 15.29
N PHE A 9 -11.86 53.17 15.65
CA PHE A 9 -11.67 51.91 14.95
C PHE A 9 -12.89 51.67 14.06
N VAL A 10 -12.64 51.71 12.76
CA VAL A 10 -13.53 51.19 11.73
C VAL A 10 -13.50 49.67 11.86
N LEU A 11 -14.62 49.06 12.26
CA LEU A 11 -14.83 47.61 12.17
C LEU A 11 -15.81 47.33 11.05
N ASN A 12 -15.27 46.97 9.88
CA ASN A 12 -15.67 45.83 9.03
C ASN A 12 -14.95 45.93 7.67
N PRO A 13 -14.50 44.80 7.11
CA PRO A 13 -15.46 43.82 6.57
C PRO A 13 -15.25 42.40 7.08
N THR A 14 -16.40 41.75 7.28
CA THR A 14 -16.63 40.31 7.19
C THR A 14 -15.74 39.65 6.14
N THR A 15 -14.81 38.82 6.56
CA THR A 15 -14.27 37.74 5.72
C THR A 15 -15.40 36.75 5.51
N LEU A 16 -15.98 36.76 4.31
CA LEU A 16 -16.79 35.66 3.81
C LEU A 16 -15.84 34.46 3.66
N TYR A 17 -15.89 33.55 4.63
CA TYR A 17 -15.19 32.28 4.55
C TYR A 17 -15.77 31.48 3.38
N ALA A 18 -14.90 30.94 2.54
CA ALA A 18 -15.29 29.97 1.51
C ALA A 18 -15.75 28.70 2.23
N ALA A 19 -17.03 28.36 2.06
CA ALA A 19 -17.60 27.10 2.52
C ALA A 19 -18.01 26.28 1.28
N PRO A 20 -17.91 24.94 1.30
CA PRO A 20 -18.58 24.13 0.28
C PRO A 20 -20.09 24.49 0.24
N PRO A 21 -20.77 24.26 -0.89
CA PRO A 21 -22.17 24.64 -1.01
C PRO A 21 -22.99 24.05 0.13
N THR A 22 -23.84 24.88 0.73
CA THR A 22 -24.95 24.37 1.54
C THR A 22 -25.92 23.70 0.57
N PRO A 23 -26.16 22.39 0.65
CA PRO A 23 -26.90 21.74 -0.42
C PRO A 23 -28.39 22.13 -0.36
N THR A 24 -28.99 22.34 -1.53
CA THR A 24 -30.28 23.02 -1.66
C THR A 24 -31.46 22.08 -1.41
N ASP A 25 -32.56 22.61 -0.87
CA ASP A 25 -33.77 21.87 -0.44
C ASP A 25 -34.65 21.37 -1.60
N ASN A 26 -34.03 21.00 -2.72
CA ASN A 26 -34.72 20.59 -3.93
C ASN A 26 -34.97 19.08 -3.90
N THR A 27 -36.24 18.70 -4.01
CA THR A 27 -36.67 17.30 -4.16
C THR A 27 -35.98 16.70 -5.40
N PRO A 28 -35.43 15.46 -5.34
CA PRO A 28 -34.63 14.93 -6.46
C PRO A 28 -35.45 14.89 -7.75
N THR A 29 -35.08 15.75 -8.69
CA THR A 29 -35.58 15.77 -10.06
C THR A 29 -34.60 14.92 -10.87
N GLU A 30 -35.09 13.93 -11.62
CA GLU A 30 -34.43 13.10 -12.64
C GLU A 30 -32.89 12.91 -12.53
N LEU A 31 -32.42 11.65 -12.39
CA LEU A 31 -30.98 11.31 -12.32
C LEU A 31 -30.14 12.07 -13.36
N LEU A 32 -29.25 12.92 -12.88
CA LEU A 32 -28.32 13.67 -13.73
C LEU A 32 -27.31 12.72 -14.38
N SER A 33 -26.91 13.02 -15.62
CA SER A 33 -25.68 12.44 -16.18
C SER A 33 -24.46 12.85 -15.36
N THR A 34 -23.38 12.06 -15.38
CA THR A 34 -22.12 12.38 -14.68
C THR A 34 -21.63 13.80 -14.98
N GLU A 35 -21.63 14.22 -16.26
CA GLU A 35 -21.17 15.57 -16.62
C GLU A 35 -22.11 16.68 -16.15
N ALA A 36 -23.42 16.43 -16.15
CA ALA A 36 -24.40 17.38 -15.61
C ALA A 36 -24.26 17.53 -14.09
N ALA A 37 -24.03 16.43 -13.37
CA ALA A 37 -23.79 16.45 -11.92
C ALA A 37 -22.47 17.17 -11.58
N ILE A 38 -21.42 17.02 -12.38
CA ILE A 38 -20.17 17.78 -12.25
C ILE A 38 -20.42 19.28 -12.44
N GLN A 39 -21.16 19.66 -13.49
CA GLN A 39 -21.50 21.07 -13.74
C GLN A 39 -22.33 21.67 -12.61
N GLN A 40 -23.27 20.90 -12.06
CA GLN A 40 -24.08 21.31 -10.91
C GLN A 40 -23.18 21.55 -9.69
N LEU A 41 -22.30 20.59 -9.35
CA LEU A 41 -21.36 20.73 -8.24
C LEU A 41 -20.44 21.95 -8.40
N GLN A 42 -19.94 22.20 -9.62
CA GLN A 42 -19.10 23.36 -9.93
C GLN A 42 -19.87 24.69 -9.84
N THR A 43 -21.15 24.69 -10.15
CA THR A 43 -22.01 25.88 -10.05
C THR A 43 -22.35 26.21 -8.60
N ASP A 44 -22.63 25.18 -7.81
CA ASP A 44 -23.01 25.34 -6.41
C ASP A 44 -21.80 25.65 -5.53
N SER A 45 -20.61 25.14 -5.89
CA SER A 45 -19.39 25.32 -5.09
C SER A 45 -18.74 26.69 -5.26
N THR A 46 -18.38 27.31 -4.14
CA THR A 46 -17.54 28.53 -4.13
C THR A 46 -16.04 28.22 -4.12
N SER A 47 -15.66 26.95 -3.95
CA SER A 47 -14.27 26.49 -3.93
C SER A 47 -13.85 25.96 -5.30
N THR A 48 -12.57 26.14 -5.67
CA THR A 48 -12.00 25.44 -6.82
C THR A 48 -12.05 23.94 -6.59
N ILE A 49 -12.57 23.19 -7.57
CA ILE A 49 -12.70 21.73 -7.50
C ILE A 49 -11.71 21.08 -8.47
N THR A 50 -10.94 20.12 -7.96
CA THR A 50 -10.12 19.22 -8.76
C THR A 50 -10.82 17.87 -8.87
N ILE A 51 -10.97 17.36 -10.10
CA ILE A 51 -11.60 16.06 -10.37
C ILE A 51 -10.57 15.14 -11.03
N SER A 52 -10.37 13.95 -10.47
CA SER A 52 -9.56 12.89 -11.08
C SER A 52 -10.44 11.73 -11.53
N ARG A 53 -10.10 11.16 -12.69
CA ARG A 53 -10.82 10.07 -13.34
C ARG A 53 -9.95 8.84 -13.50
N HIS A 54 -10.57 7.67 -13.47
CA HIS A 54 -9.91 6.44 -13.86
C HIS A 54 -9.51 6.50 -15.34
N PRO A 55 -8.24 6.25 -15.70
CA PRO A 55 -7.78 6.38 -17.07
C PRO A 55 -8.50 5.46 -18.05
N SER A 56 -8.87 4.25 -17.64
CA SER A 56 -9.50 3.26 -18.52
C SER A 56 -11.03 3.26 -18.50
N LEU A 57 -11.65 3.73 -17.41
CA LEU A 57 -13.12 3.68 -17.23
C LEU A 57 -13.78 5.04 -17.39
N GLY A 58 -13.01 6.14 -17.33
CA GLY A 58 -13.55 7.50 -17.35
C GLY A 58 -14.37 7.89 -16.12
N THR A 59 -14.57 6.96 -15.17
CA THR A 59 -15.30 7.18 -13.92
C THR A 59 -14.52 8.10 -12.99
N VAL A 60 -15.22 8.98 -12.28
CA VAL A 60 -14.60 9.86 -11.28
C VAL A 60 -14.17 9.04 -10.08
N ARG A 61 -12.94 9.24 -9.60
CA ARG A 61 -12.36 8.54 -8.43
C ARG A 61 -12.01 9.47 -7.28
N LEU A 62 -11.85 10.75 -7.57
CA LEU A 62 -11.53 11.78 -6.58
C LEU A 62 -12.15 13.10 -6.99
N ILE A 63 -12.78 13.75 -6.02
CA ILE A 63 -13.15 15.16 -6.02
C ILE A 63 -12.43 15.77 -4.84
N GLN A 64 -11.67 16.84 -5.08
CA GLN A 64 -10.97 17.58 -4.03
C GLN A 64 -11.39 19.05 -4.08
N PHE A 65 -11.70 19.59 -2.91
CA PHE A 65 -12.03 21.00 -2.74
C PHE A 65 -10.77 21.74 -2.28
N GLN A 66 -10.34 22.74 -3.05
CA GLN A 66 -9.19 23.55 -2.67
C GLN A 66 -9.45 24.19 -1.30
N GLN A 67 -8.60 23.87 -0.33
CA GLN A 67 -8.62 24.50 0.98
C GLN A 67 -7.89 25.85 0.89
N THR A 68 -8.40 26.87 1.57
CA THR A 68 -7.73 28.17 1.67
C THR A 68 -6.75 28.26 2.84
N ASP A 69 -6.77 27.25 3.72
CA ASP A 69 -5.98 27.23 4.94
C ASP A 69 -4.85 26.19 4.82
N GLU A 70 -3.62 26.60 5.12
CA GLU A 70 -2.46 25.71 5.18
C GLU A 70 -2.60 24.74 6.37
N PRO A 71 -2.21 23.45 6.22
CA PRO A 71 -2.19 22.51 7.34
C PRO A 71 -1.22 23.00 8.43
N GLY A 72 -1.74 23.61 9.49
CA GLY A 72 -0.96 24.05 10.65
C GLY A 72 -1.24 25.45 11.18
N ASP A 73 -2.05 26.28 10.49
CA ASP A 73 -2.29 27.67 10.91
C ASP A 73 -3.52 27.84 11.83
N ALA A 74 -3.96 26.77 12.49
CA ALA A 74 -5.06 26.81 13.43
C ALA A 74 -4.64 27.57 14.71
N THR A 75 -4.70 28.90 14.66
CA THR A 75 -4.85 29.71 15.87
C THR A 75 -6.07 29.20 16.64
N THR A 76 -5.88 29.06 17.95
CA THR A 76 -6.80 28.52 18.96
C THR A 76 -8.10 29.32 19.07
N GLN A 77 -8.96 29.29 18.05
CA GLN A 77 -10.39 29.42 18.25
C GLN A 77 -10.90 28.02 18.60
N ALA A 78 -11.65 27.92 19.70
CA ALA A 78 -12.34 26.70 20.07
C ALA A 78 -13.30 26.33 18.93
N ALA A 79 -12.83 25.48 18.00
CA ALA A 79 -13.68 24.88 17.00
C ALA A 79 -14.81 24.18 17.76
N GLN A 80 -16.06 24.53 17.45
CA GLN A 80 -17.17 23.72 17.96
C GLN A 80 -16.91 22.29 17.53
N GLU A 81 -16.92 21.34 18.47
CA GLU A 81 -16.86 19.92 18.15
C GLU A 81 -17.99 19.60 17.16
N VAL A 82 -17.64 19.32 15.91
CA VAL A 82 -18.60 18.91 14.90
C VAL A 82 -18.97 17.46 15.17
N SER A 83 -20.24 17.18 15.43
CA SER A 83 -20.69 15.83 15.78
C SER A 83 -20.55 14.85 14.60
N SER A 84 -20.36 13.56 14.87
CA SER A 84 -20.40 12.51 13.83
C SER A 84 -21.66 12.56 12.98
N ALA A 85 -22.81 12.84 13.62
CA ALA A 85 -24.09 12.95 12.93
C ALA A 85 -24.13 14.12 11.94
N ALA A 86 -23.48 15.26 12.26
CA ALA A 86 -23.40 16.40 11.37
C ALA A 86 -22.50 16.12 10.15
N LEU A 87 -21.38 15.42 10.35
CA LEU A 87 -20.51 15.00 9.24
C LEU A 87 -21.21 13.99 8.32
N ALA A 88 -21.86 12.98 8.91
CA ALA A 88 -22.64 12.00 8.17
C ALA A 88 -23.74 12.67 7.35
N SER A 89 -24.52 13.57 7.96
CA SER A 89 -25.56 14.33 7.26
C SER A 89 -25.01 15.16 6.09
N THR A 90 -23.81 15.74 6.24
CA THR A 90 -23.16 16.51 5.18
C THR A 90 -22.75 15.61 4.01
N ALA A 91 -22.12 14.46 4.30
CA ALA A 91 -21.71 13.51 3.28
C ALA A 91 -22.90 12.84 2.57
N GLU A 92 -23.92 12.39 3.32
CA GLU A 92 -25.14 11.79 2.76
C GLU A 92 -25.87 12.76 1.84
N ARG A 93 -25.95 14.04 2.22
CA ARG A 93 -26.53 15.07 1.34
C ARG A 93 -25.68 15.30 0.10
N PHE A 94 -24.36 15.32 0.23
CA PHE A 94 -23.46 15.38 -0.93
C PHE A 94 -23.72 14.21 -1.90
N PHE A 95 -23.87 12.98 -1.40
CA PHE A 95 -24.17 11.84 -2.26
C PHE A 95 -25.58 11.89 -2.86
N ALA A 96 -26.57 12.42 -2.15
CA ALA A 96 -27.92 12.60 -2.70
C ALA A 96 -27.92 13.58 -3.89
N ASP A 97 -27.18 14.68 -3.78
CA ASP A 97 -27.21 15.75 -4.78
C ASP A 97 -26.22 15.50 -5.93
N TYR A 98 -25.05 14.93 -5.64
CA TYR A 98 -23.93 14.81 -6.58
C TYR A 98 -23.42 13.38 -6.75
N GLY A 99 -24.10 12.37 -6.18
CA GLY A 99 -23.64 10.98 -6.22
C GLY A 99 -23.53 10.40 -7.63
N ALA A 100 -24.31 10.90 -8.58
CA ALA A 100 -24.24 10.50 -9.99
C ALA A 100 -22.85 10.75 -10.63
N ILE A 101 -22.03 11.63 -10.04
CA ILE A 101 -20.63 11.83 -10.45
C ILE A 101 -19.81 10.54 -10.29
N PHE A 102 -20.10 9.78 -9.23
CA PHE A 102 -19.47 8.49 -8.92
C PHE A 102 -20.21 7.29 -9.52
N GLY A 103 -21.25 7.53 -10.32
CA GLY A 103 -22.09 6.48 -10.91
C GLY A 103 -23.13 5.90 -9.96
N LEU A 104 -23.41 6.56 -8.83
CA LEU A 104 -24.45 6.15 -7.90
C LEU A 104 -25.84 6.37 -8.51
N ASP A 105 -26.74 5.44 -8.23
CA ASP A 105 -28.17 5.58 -8.47
C ASP A 105 -28.93 5.18 -7.19
N PRO A 106 -29.44 6.15 -6.40
CA PRO A 106 -30.13 5.85 -5.14
C PRO A 106 -31.48 5.12 -5.35
N THR A 107 -31.96 4.96 -6.59
CA THR A 107 -33.14 4.13 -6.88
C THR A 107 -32.80 2.65 -7.05
N VAL A 108 -31.51 2.33 -7.19
CA VAL A 108 -30.99 0.99 -7.45
C VAL A 108 -30.14 0.49 -6.28
N THR A 109 -29.23 1.33 -5.79
CA THR A 109 -28.23 0.99 -4.77
C THR A 109 -28.31 1.95 -3.59
N ASP A 110 -28.00 1.43 -2.41
CA ASP A 110 -27.92 2.21 -1.17
C ASP A 110 -26.46 2.44 -0.77
N LEU A 111 -26.20 3.55 -0.07
CA LEU A 111 -24.94 3.79 0.63
C LEU A 111 -25.14 3.62 2.13
N MET A 112 -24.37 2.73 2.75
CA MET A 112 -24.37 2.52 4.18
C MET A 112 -23.10 3.06 4.81
N LEU A 113 -23.21 3.93 5.83
CA LEU A 113 -22.07 4.35 6.62
C LEU A 113 -21.48 3.13 7.35
N ASP A 114 -20.24 2.78 7.00
CA ASP A 114 -19.52 1.57 7.45
C ASP A 114 -18.58 1.90 8.61
N ALA A 115 -17.82 2.99 8.50
CA ALA A 115 -16.83 3.37 9.51
C ALA A 115 -16.55 4.87 9.55
N GLU A 116 -16.02 5.32 10.69
CA GLU A 116 -15.52 6.67 10.90
C GLU A 116 -14.08 6.64 11.45
N GLN A 117 -13.16 7.19 10.67
CA GLN A 117 -11.75 7.50 10.90
C GLN A 117 -11.53 8.89 11.54
N ALA A 118 -10.73 9.05 12.60
CA ALA A 118 -10.18 10.34 13.01
C ALA A 118 -8.66 10.25 13.13
N ASP A 119 -7.93 11.28 12.69
CA ASP A 119 -6.47 11.33 12.82
C ASP A 119 -6.01 12.21 13.99
N SER A 120 -4.71 12.20 14.28
CA SER A 120 -4.10 12.98 15.36
C SER A 120 -4.17 14.50 15.14
N HIS A 121 -4.52 14.94 13.92
CA HIS A 121 -4.67 16.33 13.54
C HIS A 121 -6.15 16.72 13.46
N GLY A 122 -7.08 15.90 13.94
CA GLY A 122 -8.51 16.20 13.96
C GLY A 122 -9.20 16.16 12.59
N TYR A 123 -8.54 15.69 11.53
CA TYR A 123 -9.21 15.35 10.28
C TYR A 123 -10.04 14.08 10.48
N ARG A 124 -11.16 14.00 9.77
CA ARG A 124 -12.09 12.87 9.87
C ARG A 124 -12.42 12.31 8.51
N ARG A 125 -12.52 10.99 8.43
CA ARG A 125 -12.88 10.24 7.22
C ARG A 125 -14.04 9.33 7.51
N LEU A 126 -15.16 9.49 6.79
CA LEU A 126 -16.28 8.56 6.85
C LEU A 126 -16.21 7.64 5.63
N ALA A 127 -16.38 6.33 5.84
CA ALA A 127 -16.39 5.31 4.81
C ALA A 127 -17.83 4.81 4.59
N TYR A 128 -18.26 4.79 3.33
CA TYR A 128 -19.59 4.34 2.91
C TYR A 128 -19.45 3.13 1.99
N GLN A 129 -20.19 2.07 2.30
CA GLN A 129 -20.27 0.84 1.53
C GLN A 129 -21.49 0.87 0.62
N GLU A 130 -21.30 0.72 -0.69
CA GLU A 130 -22.41 0.56 -1.64
C GLU A 130 -23.03 -0.83 -1.51
N GLN A 131 -24.35 -0.91 -1.53
CA GLN A 131 -25.12 -2.14 -1.39
C GLN A 131 -26.25 -2.20 -2.41
N TYR A 132 -26.60 -3.41 -2.84
CA TYR A 132 -27.77 -3.68 -3.67
C TYR A 132 -28.68 -4.67 -2.94
N GLN A 133 -29.91 -4.26 -2.64
CA GLN A 133 -30.88 -5.05 -1.88
C GLN A 133 -30.32 -5.57 -0.54
N GLY A 134 -29.53 -4.75 0.14
CA GLY A 134 -28.87 -5.10 1.41
C GLY A 134 -27.65 -6.01 1.30
N VAL A 135 -27.22 -6.38 0.08
CA VAL A 135 -25.97 -7.13 -0.13
C VAL A 135 -24.84 -6.17 -0.49
N PRO A 136 -23.71 -6.16 0.25
CA PRO A 136 -22.57 -5.32 -0.05
C PRO A 136 -21.95 -5.63 -1.41
N ILE A 137 -21.59 -4.59 -2.15
CA ILE A 137 -20.82 -4.70 -3.40
C ILE A 137 -19.34 -4.64 -3.06
N PHE A 138 -18.61 -5.74 -3.29
CA PHE A 138 -17.21 -5.86 -2.93
C PHE A 138 -16.36 -4.76 -3.56
N GLY A 139 -15.54 -4.08 -2.74
CA GLY A 139 -14.66 -3.00 -3.17
C GLY A 139 -15.34 -1.68 -3.56
N ALA A 140 -16.67 -1.64 -3.66
CA ALA A 140 -17.43 -0.43 -3.94
C ALA A 140 -17.61 0.40 -2.66
N LYS A 141 -16.58 1.18 -2.32
CA LYS A 141 -16.57 2.09 -1.17
C LYS A 141 -16.30 3.52 -1.61
N LEU A 142 -17.01 4.45 -0.96
CA LEU A 142 -16.77 5.89 -1.06
C LEU A 142 -16.33 6.42 0.29
N TYR A 143 -15.41 7.39 0.27
CA TYR A 143 -14.86 8.02 1.45
C TYR A 143 -15.08 9.53 1.35
N SER A 144 -15.63 10.11 2.41
CA SER A 144 -15.73 11.57 2.56
C SER A 144 -14.75 12.03 3.63
N HIS A 145 -13.96 13.06 3.32
CA HIS A 145 -12.91 13.58 4.18
C HIS A 145 -13.27 14.98 4.67
N PHE A 146 -13.01 15.24 5.94
CA PHE A 146 -13.34 16.47 6.63
C PHE A 146 -12.13 17.02 7.35
N ASN A 147 -11.98 18.34 7.34
CA ASN A 147 -10.98 19.04 8.16
C ASN A 147 -11.48 19.20 9.62
N GLN A 148 -10.65 19.83 10.45
CA GLN A 148 -10.93 20.09 11.86
C GLN A 148 -12.21 20.93 12.09
N GLN A 149 -12.56 21.77 11.12
CA GLN A 149 -13.76 22.61 11.13
C GLN A 149 -15.01 21.86 10.65
N GLY A 150 -14.89 20.57 10.30
CA GLY A 150 -15.97 19.75 9.77
C GLY A 150 -16.37 20.09 8.32
N GLN A 151 -15.51 20.78 7.58
CA GLN A 151 -15.75 21.09 6.16
C GLN A 151 -15.28 19.93 5.29
N LEU A 152 -16.09 19.57 4.28
CA LEU A 152 -15.77 18.51 3.33
C LEU A 152 -14.58 18.95 2.43
N THR A 153 -13.49 18.20 2.48
CA THR A 153 -12.24 18.51 1.76
C THR A 153 -12.02 17.64 0.54
N ALA A 154 -12.48 16.38 0.60
CA ALA A 154 -12.40 15.47 -0.53
C ALA A 154 -13.47 14.38 -0.45
N ILE A 155 -13.83 13.84 -1.62
CA ILE A 155 -14.56 12.59 -1.77
C ILE A 155 -13.72 11.70 -2.69
N ASN A 156 -13.43 10.47 -2.30
CA ASN A 156 -12.76 9.53 -3.18
C ASN A 156 -13.32 8.12 -3.02
N GLY A 157 -13.04 7.25 -3.99
CA GLY A 157 -13.40 5.84 -3.91
C GLY A 157 -13.80 5.26 -5.25
N VAL A 158 -14.46 4.11 -5.19
CA VAL A 158 -14.98 3.38 -6.34
C VAL A 158 -16.44 3.04 -6.07
N SER A 159 -17.28 3.31 -7.05
CA SER A 159 -18.71 3.01 -7.06
C SER A 159 -19.16 2.92 -8.53
N GLY A 160 -20.45 2.68 -8.76
CA GLY A 160 -21.02 2.68 -10.11
C GLY A 160 -21.36 1.29 -10.63
N ALA A 161 -21.70 0.36 -9.75
CA ALA A 161 -22.30 -0.91 -10.15
C ALA A 161 -23.78 -0.74 -10.57
N ALA A 162 -24.43 0.34 -10.14
CA ALA A 162 -25.83 0.62 -10.42
C ALA A 162 -26.24 0.50 -11.91
N PRO A 163 -25.52 1.08 -12.90
CA PRO A 163 -25.88 0.92 -14.30
C PRO A 163 -25.93 -0.54 -14.77
N GLN A 164 -25.02 -1.39 -14.27
CA GLN A 164 -25.01 -2.82 -14.58
C GLN A 164 -26.16 -3.55 -13.87
N LEU A 165 -26.44 -3.20 -12.61
CA LEU A 165 -27.50 -3.82 -11.79
C LEU A 165 -28.90 -3.53 -12.33
N THR A 166 -29.15 -2.32 -12.84
CA THR A 166 -30.42 -1.95 -13.49
C THR A 166 -30.73 -2.84 -14.70
N ALA A 167 -29.69 -3.26 -15.44
CA ALA A 167 -29.83 -4.14 -16.59
C ALA A 167 -29.91 -5.63 -16.23
N ALA A 168 -29.14 -6.08 -15.22
CA ALA A 168 -28.91 -7.49 -14.94
C ALA A 168 -29.99 -8.18 -14.10
N LYS A 169 -30.74 -7.45 -13.26
CA LYS A 169 -31.68 -8.03 -12.27
C LYS A 169 -31.04 -9.18 -11.46
N LEU A 170 -29.86 -8.93 -10.90
CA LEU A 170 -29.11 -9.92 -10.14
C LEU A 170 -29.98 -10.47 -8.99
N ASN A 171 -30.08 -11.80 -8.89
CA ASN A 171 -30.74 -12.44 -7.74
C ASN A 171 -29.79 -12.39 -6.54
N THR A 172 -30.20 -11.72 -5.47
CA THR A 172 -29.43 -11.58 -4.23
C THR A 172 -29.72 -12.66 -3.19
N THR A 173 -30.66 -13.58 -3.48
CA THR A 173 -30.99 -14.72 -2.61
C THR A 173 -30.19 -15.95 -3.03
N PRO A 174 -29.19 -16.39 -2.25
CA PRO A 174 -28.33 -17.51 -2.63
C PRO A 174 -29.12 -18.82 -2.71
N THR A 175 -28.77 -19.69 -3.67
CA THR A 175 -29.33 -21.05 -3.76
C THR A 175 -28.36 -22.12 -3.26
N LEU A 176 -27.07 -21.79 -3.18
CA LEU A 176 -26.05 -22.59 -2.53
C LEU A 176 -25.94 -22.17 -1.05
N SER A 177 -25.78 -23.13 -0.13
CA SER A 177 -25.56 -22.80 1.28
C SER A 177 -24.13 -22.32 1.52
N ALA A 178 -23.93 -21.54 2.58
CA ALA A 178 -22.60 -21.09 2.99
C ALA A 178 -21.65 -22.26 3.30
N GLU A 179 -22.16 -23.34 3.91
CA GLU A 179 -21.40 -24.55 4.23
C GLU A 179 -20.93 -25.28 2.97
N ALA A 180 -21.80 -25.36 1.95
CA ALA A 180 -21.41 -25.94 0.67
C ALA A 180 -20.36 -25.09 -0.05
N ALA A 181 -20.49 -23.76 0.00
CA ALA A 181 -19.49 -22.85 -0.57
C ALA A 181 -18.13 -22.95 0.17
N LEU A 182 -18.13 -23.07 1.51
CA LEU A 182 -16.93 -23.28 2.32
C LEU A 182 -16.20 -24.57 1.93
N ALA A 183 -16.94 -25.66 1.72
CA ALA A 183 -16.39 -26.93 1.27
C ALA A 183 -15.77 -26.83 -0.12
N VAL A 184 -16.43 -26.13 -1.06
CA VAL A 184 -15.87 -25.86 -2.40
C VAL A 184 -14.58 -25.07 -2.31
N ALA A 185 -14.56 -23.96 -1.56
CA ALA A 185 -13.38 -23.10 -1.42
C ALA A 185 -12.19 -23.85 -0.79
N THR A 186 -12.44 -24.61 0.29
CA THR A 186 -11.39 -25.38 0.97
C THR A 186 -10.81 -26.47 0.07
N ALA A 187 -11.68 -27.19 -0.67
CA ALA A 187 -11.22 -28.20 -1.62
C ALA A 187 -10.43 -27.60 -2.79
N HIS A 188 -10.83 -26.41 -3.27
CA HIS A 188 -10.11 -25.70 -4.32
C HIS A 188 -8.67 -25.35 -3.90
N VAL A 189 -8.51 -24.74 -2.72
CA VAL A 189 -7.19 -24.36 -2.19
C VAL A 189 -6.34 -25.60 -1.89
N ALA A 190 -6.92 -26.66 -1.31
CA ALA A 190 -6.20 -27.93 -1.09
C ALA A 190 -5.69 -28.53 -2.40
N MET A 191 -6.49 -28.51 -3.47
CA MET A 191 -6.07 -28.99 -4.80
C MET A 191 -4.94 -28.13 -5.38
N GLN A 192 -5.00 -26.81 -5.23
CA GLN A 192 -3.96 -25.91 -5.70
C GLN A 192 -2.64 -26.16 -4.94
N LEU A 193 -2.67 -26.20 -3.61
CA LEU A 193 -1.49 -26.51 -2.79
C LEU A 193 -0.84 -27.84 -3.19
N GLN A 194 -1.65 -28.85 -3.52
CA GLN A 194 -1.14 -30.14 -3.98
C GLN A 194 -0.46 -30.05 -5.36
N GLN A 195 -0.97 -29.22 -6.27
CA GLN A 195 -0.39 -28.99 -7.60
C GLN A 195 0.91 -28.19 -7.50
N ASP A 196 0.99 -27.26 -6.57
CA ASP A 196 2.13 -26.37 -6.35
C ASP A 196 3.24 -27.02 -5.51
N GLY A 197 3.03 -28.28 -5.05
CA GLY A 197 4.04 -29.07 -4.34
C GLY A 197 3.95 -29.00 -2.80
N PHE A 198 3.00 -28.26 -2.25
CA PHE A 198 2.76 -28.11 -0.82
C PHE A 198 1.85 -29.22 -0.25
N ALA A 199 2.22 -30.49 -0.46
CA ALA A 199 1.39 -31.65 -0.12
C ALA A 199 1.03 -31.75 1.38
N THR A 200 1.91 -31.29 2.27
CA THR A 200 1.66 -31.24 3.72
C THR A 200 0.57 -30.25 4.07
N ALA A 201 0.64 -29.03 3.54
CA ALA A 201 -0.40 -28.01 3.70
C ALA A 201 -1.74 -28.45 3.05
N ALA A 202 -1.67 -29.05 1.85
CA ALA A 202 -2.84 -29.52 1.11
C ALA A 202 -3.68 -30.58 1.84
N THR A 203 -3.03 -31.41 2.66
CA THR A 203 -3.67 -32.49 3.43
C THR A 203 -3.81 -32.17 4.91
N SER A 204 -3.48 -30.94 5.29
CA SER A 204 -3.51 -30.48 6.67
C SER A 204 -4.93 -30.49 7.23
N THR A 205 -5.08 -30.98 8.45
CA THR A 205 -6.35 -30.92 9.18
C THR A 205 -6.69 -29.53 9.69
N THR A 206 -5.75 -28.57 9.64
CA THR A 206 -5.96 -27.18 10.05
C THR A 206 -6.30 -26.25 8.88
N LEU A 207 -6.24 -26.73 7.64
CA LEU A 207 -6.72 -26.01 6.46
C LEU A 207 -8.24 -25.98 6.43
N GLN A 208 -8.83 -24.79 6.56
CA GLN A 208 -10.28 -24.65 6.64
C GLN A 208 -10.77 -23.29 6.12
N GLY A 209 -11.94 -23.29 5.48
CA GLY A 209 -12.74 -22.08 5.30
C GLY A 209 -13.29 -21.60 6.64
N THR A 210 -12.98 -20.36 7.02
CA THR A 210 -13.30 -19.83 8.37
C THR A 210 -14.47 -18.85 8.37
N THR A 211 -14.71 -18.15 7.26
CA THR A 211 -15.74 -17.11 7.13
C THR A 211 -16.36 -17.20 5.75
N ALA A 212 -17.68 -17.07 5.63
CA ALA A 212 -18.38 -16.95 4.34
C ALA A 212 -19.26 -15.69 4.36
N THR A 213 -18.79 -14.62 3.70
CA THR A 213 -19.52 -13.35 3.61
C THR A 213 -20.17 -13.23 2.24
N LEU A 214 -21.49 -13.08 2.19
CA LEU A 214 -22.22 -12.88 0.94
C LEU A 214 -21.99 -11.44 0.42
N VAL A 215 -21.49 -11.32 -0.81
CA VAL A 215 -21.20 -10.05 -1.46
C VAL A 215 -21.54 -10.12 -2.95
N ILE A 216 -21.68 -8.96 -3.60
CA ILE A 216 -21.71 -8.85 -5.06
C ILE A 216 -20.31 -8.54 -5.55
N TYR A 217 -19.81 -9.33 -6.51
CA TYR A 217 -18.48 -9.15 -7.09
C TYR A 217 -18.58 -8.83 -8.58
N ASP A 218 -17.89 -7.77 -9.01
CA ASP A 218 -17.67 -7.45 -10.43
C ASP A 218 -16.32 -8.05 -10.86
N THR A 219 -16.35 -9.00 -11.80
CA THR A 219 -15.14 -9.66 -12.34
C THR A 219 -14.18 -8.71 -13.06
N GLY A 220 -14.62 -7.50 -13.41
CA GLY A 220 -13.79 -6.46 -14.00
C GLY A 220 -13.15 -5.52 -12.96
N LEU A 221 -13.59 -5.57 -11.70
CA LEU A 221 -13.22 -4.61 -10.65
C LEU A 221 -11.71 -4.48 -10.47
N VAL A 222 -11.03 -5.60 -10.21
CA VAL A 222 -9.59 -5.63 -9.96
C VAL A 222 -8.79 -5.22 -11.20
N LYS A 223 -9.32 -5.55 -12.39
CA LYS A 223 -8.70 -5.23 -13.68
C LYS A 223 -8.95 -3.78 -14.11
N GLY A 224 -9.75 -3.02 -13.36
CA GLY A 224 -10.17 -1.67 -13.74
C GLY A 224 -10.95 -1.63 -15.06
N THR A 225 -11.76 -2.67 -15.31
CA THR A 225 -12.60 -2.85 -16.51
C THR A 225 -14.05 -3.14 -16.09
N SER A 226 -14.99 -3.15 -17.03
CA SER A 226 -16.35 -3.64 -16.75
C SER A 226 -16.39 -5.15 -16.91
N GLY A 227 -16.86 -5.87 -15.89
CA GLY A 227 -17.05 -7.31 -15.93
C GLY A 227 -18.50 -7.71 -15.77
N TRP A 228 -18.69 -8.98 -15.40
CA TRP A 228 -19.98 -9.54 -15.01
C TRP A 228 -20.13 -9.51 -13.50
N LEU A 229 -21.35 -9.18 -13.05
CA LEU A 229 -21.74 -9.20 -11.65
C LEU A 229 -22.16 -10.61 -11.22
N HIS A 230 -21.60 -11.07 -10.10
CA HIS A 230 -21.95 -12.32 -9.45
C HIS A 230 -22.36 -12.07 -8.01
N LEU A 231 -23.39 -12.77 -7.54
CA LEU A 231 -23.58 -12.97 -6.11
C LEU A 231 -22.62 -14.08 -5.68
N VAL A 232 -21.72 -13.79 -4.74
CA VAL A 232 -20.68 -14.73 -4.31
C VAL A 232 -20.57 -14.79 -2.79
N TYR A 233 -20.14 -15.94 -2.28
CA TYR A 233 -19.54 -16.02 -0.95
C TYR A 233 -18.05 -15.71 -1.07
N ARG A 234 -17.61 -14.63 -0.43
CA ARG A 234 -16.19 -14.37 -0.15
C ARG A 234 -15.79 -15.19 1.06
N ILE A 235 -14.86 -16.12 0.86
CA ILE A 235 -14.43 -17.09 1.85
C ILE A 235 -12.95 -16.94 2.15
N GLU A 236 -12.59 -16.81 3.42
CA GLU A 236 -11.19 -16.92 3.86
C GLU A 236 -10.87 -18.39 4.18
N VAL A 237 -10.05 -19.01 3.35
CA VAL A 237 -9.47 -20.34 3.58
C VAL A 237 -8.09 -20.15 4.18
N ALA A 238 -7.88 -20.65 5.40
CA ALA A 238 -6.62 -20.45 6.10
C ALA A 238 -6.09 -21.75 6.69
N ASP A 239 -4.76 -21.85 6.73
CA ASP A 239 -4.02 -22.78 7.57
C ASP A 239 -2.92 -22.02 8.30
N PRO A 240 -3.15 -21.61 9.55
CA PRO A 240 -2.16 -20.89 10.34
C PRO A 240 -0.87 -21.68 10.60
N GLN A 241 -0.89 -23.01 10.51
CA GLN A 241 0.31 -23.84 10.75
C GLN A 241 1.25 -23.89 9.54
N HIS A 242 0.72 -23.62 8.35
CA HIS A 242 1.46 -23.72 7.09
C HIS A 242 1.42 -22.41 6.30
N HIS A 243 1.14 -21.29 6.96
CA HIS A 243 1.10 -19.95 6.36
C HIS A 243 0.18 -19.83 5.15
N VAL A 244 -0.92 -20.60 5.10
CA VAL A 244 -1.92 -20.48 4.03
C VAL A 244 -2.97 -19.46 4.45
N ARG A 245 -3.27 -18.50 3.56
CA ARG A 245 -4.40 -17.60 3.73
C ARG A 245 -4.88 -17.12 2.36
N GLU A 246 -5.99 -17.67 1.90
CA GLU A 246 -6.58 -17.39 0.59
C GLU A 246 -7.99 -16.82 0.76
N PHE A 247 -8.33 -15.83 -0.07
CA PHE A 247 -9.69 -15.31 -0.20
C PHE A 247 -10.32 -15.81 -1.48
N VAL A 248 -11.21 -16.79 -1.38
CA VAL A 248 -11.87 -17.45 -2.51
C VAL A 248 -13.29 -16.91 -2.67
N PHE A 249 -13.67 -16.55 -3.89
CA PHE A 249 -14.99 -16.01 -4.23
C PHE A 249 -15.77 -17.08 -4.97
N VAL A 250 -16.72 -17.71 -4.27
CA VAL A 250 -17.53 -18.82 -4.81
C VAL A 250 -18.91 -18.29 -5.19
N ASP A 251 -19.32 -18.47 -6.44
CA ASP A 251 -20.65 -18.09 -6.92
C ASP A 251 -21.75 -18.77 -6.09
N ALA A 252 -22.64 -17.95 -5.52
CA ALA A 252 -23.62 -18.36 -4.53
C ALA A 252 -24.82 -19.12 -5.13
N HIS A 253 -24.79 -19.39 -6.45
CA HIS A 253 -25.77 -20.21 -7.14
C HIS A 253 -25.18 -21.48 -7.73
N SER A 254 -24.11 -21.32 -8.51
CA SER A 254 -23.49 -22.40 -9.28
C SER A 254 -22.40 -23.14 -8.52
N GLY A 255 -21.81 -22.52 -7.48
CA GLY A 255 -20.66 -23.07 -6.76
C GLY A 255 -19.35 -22.99 -7.54
N ILE A 256 -19.29 -22.27 -8.65
CA ILE A 256 -18.05 -22.04 -9.40
C ILE A 256 -17.17 -21.04 -8.64
N VAL A 257 -15.87 -21.30 -8.56
CA VAL A 257 -14.90 -20.30 -8.08
C VAL A 257 -14.73 -19.22 -9.15
N VAL A 258 -15.13 -17.99 -8.83
CA VAL A 258 -15.12 -16.84 -9.73
C VAL A 258 -13.78 -16.09 -9.65
N GLU A 259 -13.18 -16.03 -8.46
CA GLU A 259 -11.95 -15.31 -8.20
C GLU A 259 -11.24 -15.86 -6.95
N GLN A 260 -9.92 -15.65 -6.87
CA GLN A 260 -9.13 -15.92 -5.68
C GLN A 260 -8.05 -14.85 -5.49
N PHE A 261 -7.84 -14.40 -4.25
CA PHE A 261 -6.72 -13.54 -3.87
C PHE A 261 -5.90 -14.20 -2.76
N THR A 262 -4.58 -14.17 -2.89
CA THR A 262 -3.74 -14.52 -1.74
C THR A 262 -3.80 -13.40 -0.69
N GLY A 263 -4.01 -13.82 0.56
CA GLY A 263 -4.03 -12.96 1.75
C GLY A 263 -2.73 -13.03 2.55
N VAL A 264 -1.75 -13.79 2.05
CA VAL A 264 -0.36 -13.80 2.49
C VAL A 264 0.38 -12.80 1.61
N HIS A 265 1.25 -12.00 2.21
CA HIS A 265 2.18 -11.15 1.47
C HIS A 265 3.56 -11.76 1.67
N PRO A 266 3.98 -12.72 0.83
CA PRO A 266 5.22 -13.42 1.06
C PRO A 266 6.36 -12.52 0.57
N LEU A 267 6.98 -11.83 1.51
CA LEU A 267 8.43 -11.71 1.43
C LEU A 267 8.97 -13.15 1.47
N GLU A 268 9.66 -13.57 0.42
CA GLU A 268 10.38 -14.84 0.41
C GLU A 268 11.87 -14.55 0.37
N ARG A 269 12.57 -14.96 1.43
CA ARG A 269 14.03 -14.86 1.55
C ARG A 269 14.63 -16.25 1.69
N GLU A 270 15.82 -16.43 1.13
CA GLU A 270 16.60 -17.67 1.22
C GLU A 270 18.04 -17.32 1.53
N VAL A 271 18.65 -18.00 2.51
CA VAL A 271 20.07 -17.87 2.82
C VAL A 271 20.77 -19.19 2.55
N SER A 272 21.78 -19.13 1.71
CA SER A 272 22.69 -20.23 1.41
C SER A 272 24.09 -19.98 1.94
N GLU A 273 24.89 -21.03 2.11
CA GLU A 273 26.30 -20.93 2.53
C GLU A 273 27.23 -21.55 1.46
N GLY A 274 28.12 -20.73 0.90
CA GLY A 274 29.13 -21.11 -0.09
C GLY A 274 28.61 -21.43 -1.50
N SER A 275 27.32 -21.73 -1.66
CA SER A 275 26.65 -21.82 -2.97
C SER A 275 25.15 -21.92 -2.77
N LEU A 276 24.36 -21.52 -3.78
CA LEU A 276 22.89 -21.74 -3.81
C LEU A 276 22.46 -23.20 -3.65
N GLY A 277 23.36 -24.17 -3.85
CA GLY A 277 23.08 -25.59 -3.62
C GLY A 277 23.04 -25.99 -2.14
N ASN A 278 23.44 -25.10 -1.23
CA ASN A 278 23.55 -25.35 0.20
C ASN A 278 22.73 -24.31 0.99
N VAL A 279 21.40 -24.41 0.84
CA VAL A 279 20.43 -23.58 1.57
C VAL A 279 20.47 -23.93 3.06
N ILE A 280 20.72 -22.93 3.90
CA ILE A 280 20.79 -23.05 5.36
C ILE A 280 19.52 -22.56 6.04
N TRP A 281 18.85 -21.59 5.42
CA TRP A 281 17.61 -20.99 5.91
C TRP A 281 16.73 -20.59 4.72
N ASP A 282 15.42 -20.74 4.90
CA ASP A 282 14.41 -20.53 3.87
C ASP A 282 13.10 -20.15 4.56
N GLU A 283 12.60 -18.96 4.23
CA GLU A 283 11.34 -18.42 4.75
C GLU A 283 10.15 -19.29 4.37
N GLY A 284 10.15 -19.84 3.15
CA GLY A 284 9.07 -20.67 2.61
C GLY A 284 8.93 -22.04 3.30
N GLN A 285 9.96 -22.49 4.04
CA GLN A 285 9.91 -23.72 4.85
C GLN A 285 9.53 -23.46 6.31
N GLY A 286 9.20 -22.23 6.69
CA GLY A 286 8.83 -21.86 8.06
C GLY A 286 9.99 -21.89 9.05
N HIS A 287 11.23 -21.69 8.57
CA HIS A 287 12.38 -21.54 9.46
C HIS A 287 12.25 -20.28 10.33
N PRO A 288 12.77 -20.30 11.58
CA PRO A 288 12.62 -19.16 12.50
C PRO A 288 13.37 -17.93 12.00
N ASP A 289 12.75 -16.76 12.12
CA ASP A 289 13.35 -15.43 11.94
C ASP A 289 13.27 -14.67 13.28
N PRO A 290 14.41 -14.35 13.93
CA PRO A 290 15.78 -14.62 13.49
C PRO A 290 16.20 -16.09 13.68
N ILE A 291 17.25 -16.51 12.96
CA ILE A 291 17.94 -17.78 13.17
C ILE A 291 18.47 -17.82 14.61
N PRO A 292 18.06 -18.82 15.44
CA PRO A 292 18.46 -18.90 16.83
C PRO A 292 19.92 -19.30 17.01
N SER A 293 20.49 -18.94 18.17
CA SER A 293 21.84 -19.33 18.55
C SER A 293 22.00 -20.86 18.56
N GLY A 294 23.07 -21.37 17.92
CA GLY A 294 23.33 -22.81 17.85
C GLY A 294 22.66 -23.52 16.67
N TRP A 295 22.15 -22.77 15.68
CA TRP A 295 21.70 -23.34 14.41
C TRP A 295 22.76 -24.24 13.78
N SER A 296 22.33 -25.38 13.25
CA SER A 296 23.23 -26.37 12.68
C SER A 296 24.02 -25.77 11.51
N GLY A 297 25.34 -25.99 11.49
CA GLY A 297 26.24 -25.47 10.44
C GLY A 297 26.79 -24.06 10.70
N GLY A 298 26.34 -23.37 11.75
CA GLY A 298 26.76 -22.00 12.10
C GLY A 298 27.48 -21.90 13.44
N ASN A 299 28.57 -21.13 13.49
CA ASN A 299 29.06 -20.57 14.74
C ASN A 299 28.32 -19.23 15.02
N ALA A 300 28.54 -18.63 16.18
CA ALA A 300 27.83 -17.39 16.56
C ALA A 300 27.99 -16.25 15.54
N ALA A 301 29.20 -16.05 15.00
CA ALA A 301 29.47 -15.01 14.01
C ALA A 301 28.77 -15.28 12.67
N ARG A 302 28.74 -16.55 12.25
CA ARG A 302 28.06 -16.95 11.02
C ARG A 302 26.54 -16.83 11.13
N VAL A 303 25.97 -17.21 12.27
CA VAL A 303 24.54 -17.00 12.54
C VAL A 303 24.19 -15.52 12.58
N ALA A 304 25.08 -14.66 13.10
CA ALA A 304 24.90 -13.22 13.03
C ALA A 304 24.87 -12.74 11.57
N ALA A 305 25.85 -13.11 10.75
CA ALA A 305 25.90 -12.75 9.33
C ALA A 305 24.66 -13.19 8.55
N TRP A 306 24.20 -14.44 8.74
CA TRP A 306 22.95 -14.90 8.12
C TRP A 306 21.73 -14.08 8.56
N ASN A 307 21.66 -13.70 9.83
CA ASN A 307 20.59 -12.83 10.33
C ASN A 307 20.68 -11.41 9.76
N ASP A 308 21.88 -10.90 9.52
CA ASP A 308 22.07 -9.59 8.90
C ASP A 308 21.61 -9.60 7.44
N GLU A 309 21.91 -10.67 6.68
CA GLU A 309 21.43 -10.90 5.32
C GLU A 309 19.90 -11.00 5.26
N ILE A 310 19.30 -11.79 6.17
CA ILE A 310 17.84 -11.93 6.32
C ILE A 310 17.21 -10.56 6.60
N THR A 311 17.78 -9.80 7.53
CA THR A 311 17.25 -8.50 7.94
C THR A 311 17.41 -7.46 6.83
N GLY A 312 18.58 -7.37 6.21
CA GLY A 312 18.85 -6.43 5.12
C GLY A 312 18.01 -6.71 3.87
N ALA A 313 17.78 -7.99 3.53
CA ALA A 313 16.87 -8.35 2.44
C ALA A 313 15.43 -7.86 2.73
N LYS A 314 14.97 -7.98 3.98
CA LYS A 314 13.67 -7.44 4.41
C LYS A 314 13.61 -5.92 4.36
N GLU A 315 14.68 -5.24 4.77
CA GLU A 315 14.79 -3.78 4.71
C GLU A 315 14.75 -3.28 3.25
N ALA A 316 15.45 -3.95 2.33
CA ALA A 316 15.39 -3.67 0.90
C ALA A 316 13.97 -3.89 0.35
N TYR A 317 13.35 -5.04 0.62
CA TYR A 317 11.97 -5.33 0.19
C TYR A 317 10.98 -4.26 0.64
N ASN A 318 11.02 -3.92 1.94
CA ASN A 318 10.13 -2.93 2.51
C ASN A 318 10.38 -1.54 1.94
N SER A 319 11.64 -1.18 1.67
CA SER A 319 12.02 0.10 1.06
C SER A 319 11.45 0.21 -0.36
N PHE A 320 11.61 -0.83 -1.18
CA PHE A 320 11.06 -0.88 -2.55
C PHE A 320 9.53 -0.81 -2.57
N GLY A 321 8.87 -1.55 -1.68
CA GLY A 321 7.42 -1.51 -1.53
C GLY A 321 6.92 -0.15 -1.05
N SER A 322 7.56 0.43 -0.03
CA SER A 322 7.10 1.69 0.59
C SER A 322 7.22 2.87 -0.35
N ILE A 323 8.36 3.03 -1.03
CA ILE A 323 8.59 4.16 -1.95
C ILE A 323 7.72 4.11 -3.21
N THR A 324 7.27 2.91 -3.59
CA THR A 324 6.36 2.71 -4.72
C THR A 324 4.89 2.61 -4.30
N ASN A 325 4.58 2.83 -3.01
CA ASN A 325 3.24 2.69 -2.45
C ASN A 325 2.61 1.31 -2.79
N GLY A 326 3.41 0.25 -2.67
CA GLY A 326 3.04 -1.12 -2.99
C GLY A 326 3.00 -1.44 -4.49
N GLY A 327 3.38 -0.51 -5.37
CA GLY A 327 3.39 -0.72 -6.82
C GLY A 327 4.51 -1.63 -7.33
N ARG A 328 5.53 -1.89 -6.51
CA ARG A 328 6.63 -2.81 -6.81
C ARG A 328 7.02 -3.57 -5.54
N LEU A 329 6.85 -4.89 -5.59
CA LEU A 329 7.24 -5.81 -4.51
C LEU A 329 8.46 -6.62 -4.95
N SER A 330 9.43 -6.80 -4.05
CA SER A 330 10.78 -7.31 -4.35
C SER A 330 11.56 -6.47 -5.38
N TYR A 331 12.75 -6.93 -5.77
CA TYR A 331 13.63 -6.22 -6.69
C TYR A 331 13.11 -6.20 -8.13
N ASP A 332 12.28 -7.17 -8.53
CA ASP A 332 11.76 -7.33 -9.90
C ASP A 332 10.34 -6.78 -10.10
N GLY A 333 9.60 -6.54 -9.01
CA GLY A 333 8.19 -6.14 -9.05
C GLY A 333 7.21 -7.29 -9.23
N ALA A 334 7.68 -8.53 -9.14
CA ALA A 334 6.88 -9.75 -9.25
C ALA A 334 7.13 -10.71 -8.08
N GLU A 335 7.49 -10.16 -6.92
CA GLU A 335 7.73 -10.92 -5.67
C GLU A 335 8.81 -12.00 -5.81
N ALA A 336 9.89 -11.72 -6.57
CA ALA A 336 11.01 -12.66 -6.64
C ALA A 336 11.61 -12.99 -5.26
N VAL A 337 11.97 -14.26 -5.09
CA VAL A 337 12.71 -14.75 -3.92
C VAL A 337 14.03 -13.98 -3.78
N MET A 338 14.25 -13.41 -2.61
CA MET A 338 15.47 -12.69 -2.26
C MET A 338 16.51 -13.68 -1.75
N ARG A 339 17.23 -14.30 -2.69
CA ARG A 339 18.28 -15.29 -2.43
C ARG A 339 19.61 -14.63 -2.07
N THR A 340 20.19 -15.03 -0.94
CA THR A 340 21.56 -14.68 -0.56
C THR A 340 22.47 -15.90 -0.49
N VAL A 341 23.76 -15.68 -0.75
CA VAL A 341 24.82 -16.67 -0.49
C VAL A 341 25.88 -16.04 0.40
N ASN A 342 25.94 -16.49 1.65
CA ASN A 342 27.03 -16.14 2.54
C ASN A 342 28.29 -16.92 2.18
N ASN A 343 29.46 -16.27 2.27
CA ASN A 343 30.78 -16.86 2.13
C ASN A 343 30.97 -17.61 0.79
N ASP A 344 30.54 -17.00 -0.31
CA ASP A 344 30.71 -17.53 -1.67
C ASP A 344 32.21 -17.60 -2.06
N PRO A 345 32.77 -18.80 -2.33
CA PRO A 345 34.17 -18.96 -2.70
C PRO A 345 34.52 -18.41 -4.09
N ASN A 346 33.52 -18.03 -4.90
CA ASN A 346 33.71 -17.48 -6.25
C ASN A 346 33.93 -15.96 -6.25
N ILE A 347 33.77 -15.31 -5.10
CA ILE A 347 33.99 -13.87 -4.94
C ILE A 347 35.41 -13.63 -4.42
N LYS A 348 36.07 -12.62 -4.98
CA LYS A 348 37.38 -12.18 -4.48
C LYS A 348 37.20 -11.33 -3.22
N CYS A 349 37.42 -11.93 -2.06
CA CYS A 349 37.26 -11.24 -0.78
C CYS A 349 38.38 -10.21 -0.46
N PRO A 350 38.05 -9.16 0.32
CA PRO A 350 36.71 -8.82 0.84
C PRO A 350 35.85 -8.13 -0.24
N ASN A 351 34.63 -8.63 -0.46
CA ASN A 351 33.66 -8.05 -1.38
C ASN A 351 32.24 -8.59 -1.13
N ALA A 352 31.23 -7.92 -1.70
CA ALA A 352 29.89 -8.43 -1.93
C ALA A 352 29.51 -8.19 -3.40
N VAL A 353 28.54 -8.93 -3.93
CA VAL A 353 28.10 -8.77 -5.32
C VAL A 353 26.68 -9.31 -5.56
N TRP A 354 25.89 -8.54 -6.29
CA TRP A 354 24.75 -9.04 -7.05
C TRP A 354 25.21 -9.64 -8.41
N ASP A 355 24.90 -10.91 -8.64
CA ASP A 355 25.35 -11.64 -9.86
C ASP A 355 24.26 -11.83 -10.93
N GLY A 356 23.07 -11.23 -10.73
CA GLY A 356 21.89 -11.41 -11.58
C GLY A 356 20.93 -12.51 -11.09
N THR A 357 21.34 -13.32 -10.12
CA THR A 357 20.53 -14.42 -9.53
C THR A 357 20.43 -14.33 -8.02
N SER A 358 21.52 -13.98 -7.33
CA SER A 358 21.58 -13.82 -5.88
C SER A 358 22.50 -12.67 -5.47
N ALA A 359 22.26 -12.17 -4.25
CA ALA A 359 23.22 -11.31 -3.57
C ALA A 359 24.20 -12.19 -2.80
N ASN A 360 25.49 -12.04 -3.07
CA ASN A 360 26.52 -12.94 -2.58
C ASN A 360 27.55 -12.16 -1.76
N TYR A 361 27.93 -12.68 -0.60
CA TYR A 361 28.74 -11.95 0.38
C TYR A 361 30.00 -12.72 0.75
N CYS A 362 31.11 -12.00 0.94
CA CYS A 362 32.25 -12.55 1.67
C CYS A 362 31.96 -12.59 3.17
N ASN A 363 32.65 -13.49 3.88
CA ASN A 363 32.54 -13.56 5.34
C ASN A 363 32.90 -12.22 6.00
N GLY A 364 31.98 -11.69 6.82
CA GLY A 364 32.15 -10.42 7.53
C GLY A 364 31.81 -9.18 6.71
N VAL A 365 31.14 -9.31 5.57
CA VAL A 365 30.76 -8.21 4.66
C VAL A 365 29.23 -8.16 4.52
N THR A 366 28.53 -8.25 5.65
CA THR A 366 27.06 -8.34 5.73
C THR A 366 26.44 -7.21 6.56
N ALA A 367 27.09 -6.03 6.58
CA ALA A 367 26.48 -4.85 7.18
C ALA A 367 25.18 -4.49 6.46
N ASP A 368 24.28 -3.81 7.15
CA ASP A 368 22.93 -3.53 6.68
C ASP A 368 22.92 -2.71 5.38
N ASP A 369 23.75 -1.68 5.31
CA ASP A 369 23.99 -0.84 4.14
C ASP A 369 24.52 -1.66 2.94
N ILE A 370 25.44 -2.60 3.17
CA ILE A 370 25.99 -3.50 2.15
C ILE A 370 24.90 -4.44 1.63
N VAL A 371 24.14 -5.08 2.51
CA VAL A 371 23.11 -6.04 2.09
C VAL A 371 22.06 -5.34 1.22
N VAL A 372 21.64 -4.14 1.64
CA VAL A 372 20.67 -3.34 0.87
C VAL A 372 21.29 -2.78 -0.41
N HIS A 373 22.59 -2.43 -0.42
CA HIS A 373 23.33 -2.02 -1.61
C HIS A 373 23.28 -3.10 -2.70
N GLU A 374 23.57 -4.36 -2.35
CA GLU A 374 23.50 -5.46 -3.33
C GLU A 374 22.08 -5.64 -3.89
N TRP A 375 21.05 -5.49 -3.07
CA TRP A 375 19.67 -5.48 -3.56
C TRP A 375 19.34 -4.24 -4.41
N GLY A 376 20.03 -3.12 -4.20
CA GLY A 376 19.97 -1.93 -5.04
C GLY A 376 20.45 -2.18 -6.48
N HIS A 377 21.49 -3.02 -6.65
CA HIS A 377 21.92 -3.48 -7.96
C HIS A 377 20.83 -4.31 -8.66
N ALA A 378 20.22 -5.26 -7.93
CA ALA A 378 19.11 -6.06 -8.45
C ALA A 378 17.92 -5.18 -8.87
N TYR A 379 17.56 -4.20 -8.04
CA TYR A 379 16.50 -3.24 -8.37
C TYR A 379 16.82 -2.44 -9.64
N THR A 380 18.07 -1.99 -9.78
CA THR A 380 18.54 -1.22 -10.94
C THR A 380 18.46 -2.05 -12.21
N GLU A 381 18.85 -3.33 -12.16
CA GLU A 381 18.74 -4.26 -13.29
C GLU A 381 17.30 -4.38 -13.80
N TYR A 382 16.33 -4.56 -12.91
CA TYR A 382 14.93 -4.79 -13.27
C TYR A 382 14.11 -3.50 -13.44
N THR A 383 14.76 -2.33 -13.45
CA THR A 383 14.10 -1.05 -13.70
C THR A 383 14.73 -0.30 -14.87
N ASN A 384 15.90 0.29 -14.67
CA ASN A 384 16.54 1.19 -15.64
C ASN A 384 17.69 0.52 -16.41
N GLY A 385 18.13 -0.67 -15.98
CA GLY A 385 19.07 -1.52 -16.72
C GLY A 385 20.44 -0.88 -16.96
N LEU A 386 20.96 -0.12 -15.99
CA LEU A 386 22.25 0.56 -16.13
C LEU A 386 23.41 -0.43 -16.23
N VAL A 387 24.06 -0.44 -17.40
CA VAL A 387 25.23 -1.29 -17.66
C VAL A 387 26.44 -0.87 -16.79
N TYR A 388 27.17 -1.87 -16.29
CA TYR A 388 28.23 -1.70 -15.28
C TYR A 388 29.56 -1.21 -15.88
N ILE A 389 29.55 -0.06 -16.55
CA ILE A 389 30.75 0.56 -17.13
C ILE A 389 30.63 2.09 -17.18
N TRP A 390 31.74 2.81 -17.04
CA TRP A 390 31.79 4.28 -17.17
C TRP A 390 30.72 4.99 -16.32
N GLN A 391 30.05 5.99 -16.89
CA GLN A 391 29.00 6.77 -16.24
C GLN A 391 27.78 5.93 -15.81
N PRO A 392 27.20 5.03 -16.65
CA PRO A 392 26.08 4.20 -16.19
C PRO A 392 26.47 3.26 -15.05
N GLY A 393 27.70 2.72 -15.04
CA GLY A 393 28.21 1.94 -13.90
C GLY A 393 28.33 2.80 -12.63
N ALA A 394 28.90 3.99 -12.74
CA ALA A 394 28.99 4.91 -11.60
C ALA A 394 27.60 5.33 -11.06
N LEU A 395 26.58 5.45 -11.92
CA LEU A 395 25.20 5.69 -11.50
C LEU A 395 24.58 4.47 -10.83
N ASN A 396 24.85 3.26 -11.32
CA ASN A 396 24.38 2.01 -10.73
C ASN A 396 24.89 1.85 -9.29
N GLU A 397 26.19 2.06 -9.09
CA GLU A 397 26.83 2.15 -7.76
C GLU A 397 26.18 3.22 -6.89
N SER A 398 26.05 4.44 -7.42
CA SER A 398 25.52 5.57 -6.65
C SER A 398 24.06 5.37 -6.23
N PHE A 399 23.24 4.69 -7.02
CA PHE A 399 21.86 4.37 -6.64
C PHE A 399 21.82 3.26 -5.59
N SER A 400 22.71 2.28 -5.68
CA SER A 400 22.84 1.20 -4.70
C SER A 400 23.30 1.74 -3.34
N ASP A 401 24.25 2.68 -3.34
CA ASP A 401 24.63 3.45 -2.15
C ASP A 401 23.44 4.19 -1.53
N ILE A 402 22.63 4.87 -2.34
CA ILE A 402 21.44 5.60 -1.85
C ILE A 402 20.44 4.64 -1.20
N TRP A 403 20.25 3.43 -1.73
CA TRP A 403 19.39 2.43 -1.11
C TRP A 403 19.93 1.99 0.25
N GLY A 404 21.22 1.63 0.33
CA GLY A 404 21.88 1.23 1.56
C GLY A 404 21.76 2.28 2.66
N GLU A 405 22.16 3.51 2.34
CA GLU A 405 22.12 4.66 3.26
C GLU A 405 20.69 5.04 3.68
N THR A 406 19.71 4.88 2.78
CA THR A 406 18.31 5.13 3.13
C THR A 406 17.82 4.10 4.15
N ALA A 407 18.22 2.83 4.02
CA ALA A 407 17.85 1.80 4.98
C ALA A 407 18.49 2.06 6.36
N ASP A 408 19.79 2.36 6.39
CA ASP A 408 20.53 2.69 7.61
C ASP A 408 19.89 3.89 8.37
N LEU A 409 19.60 4.98 7.66
CA LEU A 409 18.94 6.15 8.27
C LEU A 409 17.53 5.85 8.81
N ILE A 410 16.82 4.89 8.24
CA ILE A 410 15.45 4.52 8.65
C ILE A 410 15.46 3.52 9.80
N ASN A 411 16.44 2.62 9.87
CA ASN A 411 16.48 1.55 10.88
C ASN A 411 17.11 1.99 12.22
N ASN A 412 17.36 3.30 12.39
CA ASN A 412 18.02 3.93 13.54
C ASN A 412 19.48 3.49 13.74
N GLY A 413 20.23 3.27 12.66
CA GLY A 413 21.66 2.97 12.72
C GLY A 413 21.93 1.56 13.23
N ARG A 414 21.39 0.53 12.57
CA ARG A 414 21.69 -0.88 12.88
C ARG A 414 23.16 -1.16 12.52
N GLY A 415 24.04 -0.78 13.43
CA GLY A 415 25.47 -0.75 13.18
C GLY A 415 26.23 0.06 14.23
N THR A 416 27.40 0.55 13.89
CA THR A 416 28.29 1.36 14.75
C THR A 416 28.50 2.79 14.24
N ASP A 417 27.66 3.22 13.31
CA ASP A 417 27.88 4.44 12.54
C ASP A 417 27.68 5.72 13.35
N VAL A 418 28.39 6.76 12.92
CA VAL A 418 28.28 8.10 13.50
C VAL A 418 27.74 9.03 12.41
N HIS A 419 26.41 9.12 12.31
CA HIS A 419 25.75 9.95 11.30
C HIS A 419 26.23 11.41 11.37
N THR A 420 27.12 11.78 10.47
CA THR A 420 27.55 13.18 10.31
C THR A 420 27.00 13.67 8.98
N LEU A 421 25.84 14.32 9.01
CA LEU A 421 25.20 14.88 7.82
C LEU A 421 26.17 15.82 7.08
N ARG A 422 26.28 15.66 5.75
CA ARG A 422 27.02 16.59 4.90
C ARG A 422 26.38 17.97 4.94
N THR A 423 27.22 19.00 5.01
CA THR A 423 26.78 20.39 4.87
C THR A 423 26.96 20.86 3.43
N THR A 424 26.01 21.68 2.94
CA THR A 424 26.06 22.27 1.60
C THR A 424 27.41 22.96 1.36
N GLY A 425 28.12 22.56 0.29
CA GLY A 425 29.42 23.12 -0.09
C GLY A 425 30.65 22.30 0.32
N ALA A 426 30.49 21.22 1.09
CA ALA A 426 31.56 20.28 1.42
C ALA A 426 31.72 19.19 0.33
N CYS A 427 32.15 19.57 -0.88
CA CYS A 427 32.47 18.60 -1.93
C CYS A 427 33.74 17.82 -1.58
N SER A 428 33.75 16.53 -1.90
CA SER A 428 34.95 15.70 -1.84
C SER A 428 36.01 16.17 -2.84
N THR A 429 37.30 16.04 -2.47
CA THR A 429 38.42 16.32 -3.38
C THR A 429 39.05 15.01 -3.85
N TYR A 430 38.79 14.64 -5.11
CA TYR A 430 39.43 13.50 -5.76
C TYR A 430 40.92 13.76 -5.94
N SER A 431 41.78 12.95 -5.31
CA SER A 431 43.25 13.07 -5.40
C SER A 431 43.93 11.85 -6.05
N GLY A 432 43.21 11.09 -6.90
CA GLY A 432 43.78 9.96 -7.65
C GLY A 432 44.30 8.81 -6.78
N PHE A 433 44.66 7.68 -7.40
CA PHE A 433 45.01 6.42 -6.71
C PHE A 433 46.24 6.46 -5.78
N ALA A 434 47.04 7.54 -5.79
CA ALA A 434 48.27 7.67 -5.00
C ALA A 434 48.26 8.87 -4.03
N GLY A 435 47.15 9.62 -3.96
CA GLY A 435 46.93 10.70 -3.00
C GLY A 435 45.88 10.30 -1.96
N GLY A 436 45.92 10.93 -0.79
CA GLY A 436 44.89 10.78 0.23
C GLY A 436 43.57 11.34 -0.32
N ASP A 437 42.72 10.45 -0.81
CA ASP A 437 41.35 10.77 -1.20
C ASP A 437 40.53 11.03 0.07
N ASN A 438 39.92 12.21 0.16
CA ASN A 438 38.94 12.53 1.21
C ASN A 438 37.51 12.47 0.68
N SER A 439 37.32 11.90 -0.51
CA SER A 439 36.02 11.46 -0.93
C SER A 439 35.55 10.41 0.06
N THR A 440 34.67 10.83 0.96
CA THR A 440 33.58 9.96 1.32
C THR A 440 32.81 9.74 0.02
N ARG A 441 33.17 8.69 -0.71
CA ARG A 441 32.14 7.87 -1.35
C ARG A 441 31.06 7.65 -0.28
N TRP A 442 29.78 7.57 -0.64
CA TRP A 442 28.85 6.91 0.28
C TRP A 442 29.48 5.53 0.53
N LEU A 443 30.07 5.34 1.71
CA LEU A 443 30.99 4.24 1.94
C LEU A 443 30.12 3.07 2.38
N ALA A 444 29.56 2.36 1.41
CA ALA A 444 28.97 1.05 1.70
C ALA A 444 30.03 0.19 2.41
N GLY A 445 29.71 -0.29 3.62
CA GLY A 445 30.63 -1.05 4.45
C GLY A 445 31.65 -0.21 5.21
N GLU A 446 31.25 0.91 5.83
CA GLU A 446 32.11 1.53 6.85
C GLU A 446 32.35 0.62 8.09
N GLU A 447 31.57 -0.46 8.19
CA GLU A 447 31.60 -1.47 9.25
C GLU A 447 32.54 -2.68 9.01
N ILE A 448 33.13 -2.83 7.82
CA ILE A 448 34.13 -3.90 7.60
C ILE A 448 35.43 -3.52 8.32
N GLY A 449 35.57 -4.08 9.52
CA GLY A 449 36.58 -3.80 10.54
C GLY A 449 37.96 -3.30 10.08
N ARG A 450 38.45 -2.32 10.86
CA ARG A 450 39.89 -2.07 11.06
C ARG A 450 40.58 -3.23 11.77
#